data_AF-A0A831K4H9-F1
#
_entry.id   AF-A0A831K4H9-F1
#
_cell.length_a   1.000
_cell.length_b   1.000
_cell.length_c   1.000
_cell.angle_alpha   90.00
_cell.angle_beta   90.00
_cell.angle_gamma   90.00
#
_symmetry.space_group_name_H-M   'P 1'
#
loop_
_entity.id
_entity.type
_entity.pdbx_description
1 polymer ?
#
loop_
_entity_poly.entity_id
_entity_poly.type
_entity_poly.pdbx_seq_one_letter_code
_entity_poly.pdbx_strand_id
1 'polypeptide(L)'
;MIHRKFFIFLTIALITFSASIWSVEKSNIRIDKVDNASTSEIRVRPSLSTADTCIVRHDQGIAYRIGEWVQGNELYKSYLDPSLTCTNPYPYTITEVVMPLWFFSGTTISVSVDIEKVDYTNPDCPFPDTIMLGISSTWSYDIPDTTGVYNIWVPLDEPIVVNEPFFAGFFIGDISNPSCSVSVITDNDTLSTCESYNIWDDSIGFVDLMDWGFPGQLVLYASGVPGGNAFEPEPNVSIISPNMNDSLYKSTEIWINENSGSSIIDYVSFSYASDSNFVEIGRDYDGTKAFRDGVTPSNNAAGYSYNWDFSTVPEGTYTIRTTAVDALGRTASDDITLFLEPTPPIAKITTPSLGTNFCPSFDILMSSNDENLSSVSLAYKRSEPNFSVNAQTLLLSDFGDYFSSAIAASLALQALADRGNDYLMLRGVIPLSPRQ
;
A
#
# COMPACT_ATOMS: atom_id res chain seq x y z
N MET A 1 35.34 58.45 13.90
CA MET A 1 33.96 58.03 14.21
C MET A 1 33.86 56.54 13.95
N ILE A 2 33.80 55.76 15.03
CA ILE A 2 33.76 54.29 15.02
C ILE A 2 32.30 53.90 15.18
N HIS A 3 31.68 53.28 14.18
CA HIS A 3 30.33 52.72 14.31
C HIS A 3 30.41 51.24 14.71
N ARG A 4 30.14 50.99 16.00
CA ARG A 4 29.92 49.68 16.59
C ARG A 4 28.64 49.05 16.02
N LYS A 5 28.75 47.80 15.55
CA LYS A 5 27.62 46.91 15.29
C LYS A 5 26.99 46.52 16.64
N PHE A 6 25.70 46.80 16.81
CA PHE A 6 24.90 46.28 17.92
C PHE A 6 24.35 44.91 17.50
N PHE A 7 24.80 43.85 18.16
CA PHE A 7 24.13 42.55 18.15
C PHE A 7 22.87 42.68 19.01
N ILE A 8 21.70 42.46 18.39
CA ILE A 8 20.45 42.29 19.12
C ILE A 8 20.43 40.84 19.60
N PHE A 9 20.75 40.64 20.88
CA PHE A 9 20.39 39.42 21.60
C PHE A 9 18.88 39.42 21.74
N LEU A 10 18.20 38.63 20.90
CA LEU A 10 16.80 38.26 21.14
C LEU A 10 16.82 37.29 22.32
N THR A 11 16.61 37.84 23.51
CA THR A 11 16.32 37.05 24.72
C THR A 11 15.02 36.32 24.44
N ILE A 12 15.14 35.00 24.22
CA ILE A 12 14.01 34.09 24.23
C ILE A 12 13.38 34.24 25.61
N ALA A 13 12.21 34.87 25.65
CA ALA A 13 11.38 34.88 26.83
C ALA A 13 11.00 33.42 27.11
N LEU A 14 11.62 32.84 28.14
CA LEU A 14 11.07 31.67 28.82
C LEU A 14 9.65 32.05 29.20
N ILE A 15 8.66 31.55 28.45
CA ILE A 15 7.30 31.45 28.94
C ILE A 15 7.36 30.36 30.00
N THR A 16 7.72 30.77 31.21
CA THR A 16 7.39 30.00 32.41
C THR A 16 5.88 30.01 32.47
N PHE A 17 5.26 28.90 32.10
CA PHE A 17 3.89 28.63 32.49
C PHE A 17 3.87 28.64 34.02
N SER A 18 3.53 29.77 34.60
CA SER A 18 3.10 29.86 36.00
C SER A 18 1.63 29.45 36.06
N ALA A 19 1.32 28.24 35.60
CA ALA A 19 0.19 27.53 36.15
C ALA A 19 0.61 27.20 37.57
N SER A 20 0.01 27.86 38.56
CA SER A 20 0.22 27.48 39.95
C SER A 20 -0.31 26.06 40.07
N ILE A 21 0.58 25.07 40.18
CA ILE A 21 0.21 23.69 40.46
C ILE A 21 -0.19 23.70 41.94
N TRP A 22 -1.48 23.85 42.24
CA TRP A 22 -1.94 23.68 43.61
C TRP A 22 -1.87 22.20 43.92
N SER A 23 -0.86 21.78 44.71
CA SER A 23 -0.79 20.41 45.21
C SER A 23 -1.98 20.17 46.13
N VAL A 24 -2.82 19.22 45.74
CA VAL A 24 -3.80 18.60 46.64
C VAL A 24 -3.16 17.31 47.11
N GLU A 25 -3.23 17.01 48.41
CA GLU A 25 -2.77 15.71 48.94
C GLU A 25 -3.48 14.58 48.17
N LYS A 26 -2.73 13.84 47.34
CA LYS A 26 -3.27 12.68 46.64
C LYS A 26 -3.71 11.63 47.66
N SER A 27 -4.97 11.20 47.58
CA SER A 27 -5.51 10.15 48.43
C SER A 27 -4.89 8.79 48.10
N ASN A 28 -5.14 7.78 48.93
CA ASN A 28 -4.81 6.40 48.58
C ASN A 28 -5.40 6.04 47.20
N ILE A 29 -4.58 5.37 46.38
CA ILE A 29 -4.96 4.93 45.05
C ILE A 29 -6.23 4.05 45.12
N ARG A 30 -7.22 4.34 44.27
CA ARG A 30 -8.40 3.48 44.10
C ARG A 30 -8.32 2.77 42.77
N ILE A 31 -8.07 1.47 42.83
CA ILE A 31 -7.94 0.63 41.66
C ILE A 31 -9.25 -0.13 41.47
N ASP A 32 -9.92 0.15 40.36
CA ASP A 32 -11.10 -0.60 39.94
C ASP A 32 -10.81 -1.29 38.62
N LYS A 33 -11.23 -2.56 38.49
CA LYS A 33 -11.11 -3.29 37.23
C LYS A 33 -12.08 -2.75 36.19
N VAL A 34 -11.61 -2.62 34.95
CA VAL A 34 -12.43 -2.23 33.80
C VAL A 34 -12.89 -3.49 33.08
N ASP A 35 -14.13 -3.93 33.33
CA ASP A 35 -14.74 -5.09 32.66
C ASP A 35 -15.77 -4.64 31.61
N ASN A 36 -15.61 -5.09 30.35
CA ASN A 36 -16.58 -4.88 29.24
C ASN A 36 -17.04 -3.41 29.05
N ALA A 37 -16.13 -2.45 29.21
CA ALA A 37 -16.48 -1.05 29.02
C ALA A 37 -16.64 -0.70 27.54
N SER A 38 -17.68 0.08 27.22
CA SER A 38 -17.80 0.68 25.90
C SER A 38 -16.66 1.66 25.68
N THR A 39 -15.90 1.44 24.61
CA THR A 39 -14.84 2.34 24.14
C THR A 39 -15.36 3.19 22.99
N SER A 40 -15.27 4.50 23.13
CA SER A 40 -15.64 5.47 22.09
C SER A 40 -14.44 6.35 21.75
N GLU A 41 -14.41 6.89 20.54
CA GLU A 41 -13.35 7.82 20.14
C GLU A 41 -13.85 9.26 20.19
N ILE A 42 -13.00 10.15 20.73
CA ILE A 42 -13.17 11.59 20.66
C ILE A 42 -11.99 12.14 19.87
N ARG A 43 -12.26 12.60 18.65
CA ARG A 43 -11.25 13.11 17.72
C ARG A 43 -11.82 14.25 16.90
N VAL A 44 -11.07 15.34 16.80
CA VAL A 44 -11.49 16.56 16.07
C VAL A 44 -11.14 16.54 14.58
N ARG A 45 -10.26 15.62 14.16
CA ARG A 45 -9.82 15.49 12.77
C ARG A 45 -10.08 14.08 12.24
N PRO A 46 -10.40 13.92 10.94
CA PRO A 46 -10.40 12.61 10.30
C PRO A 46 -9.05 11.93 10.47
N SER A 47 -9.06 10.62 10.70
CA SER A 47 -7.82 9.85 10.76
C SER A 47 -7.11 9.85 9.41
N LEU A 48 -5.78 9.86 9.45
CA LEU A 48 -5.00 9.40 8.31
C LEU A 48 -5.38 7.93 8.00
N SER A 49 -5.07 7.48 6.78
CA SER A 49 -5.33 6.12 6.36
C SER A 49 -4.65 5.13 7.31
N THR A 50 -5.33 4.04 7.66
CA THR A 50 -4.77 2.99 8.53
C THR A 50 -3.64 2.21 7.86
N ALA A 51 -3.45 2.36 6.55
CA ALA A 51 -2.36 1.71 5.82
C ALA A 51 -1.02 2.44 6.01
N ASP A 52 -1.06 3.75 6.29
CA ASP A 52 0.12 4.62 6.29
C ASP A 52 0.45 5.14 7.71
N THR A 53 -0.40 4.83 8.68
CA THR A 53 -0.19 5.16 10.09
C THR A 53 0.30 3.97 10.89
N CYS A 54 1.26 4.21 11.76
CA CYS A 54 1.63 3.30 12.82
C CYS A 54 1.21 3.89 14.17
N ILE A 55 0.69 3.03 15.06
CA ILE A 55 0.42 3.38 16.46
C ILE A 55 1.54 2.80 17.31
N VAL A 56 2.25 3.66 18.01
CA VAL A 56 3.32 3.27 18.94
C VAL A 56 2.71 3.16 20.32
N ARG A 57 2.57 1.93 20.79
CA ARG A 57 1.82 1.55 21.98
C ARG A 57 2.47 0.34 22.65
N HIS A 58 2.67 0.44 23.95
CA HIS A 58 3.36 -0.58 24.74
C HIS A 58 2.46 -1.26 25.79
N ASP A 59 1.28 -0.71 26.08
CA ASP A 59 0.36 -1.29 27.05
C ASP A 59 -0.25 -2.62 26.57
N GLN A 60 -0.57 -3.50 27.53
CA GLN A 60 -1.24 -4.78 27.30
C GLN A 60 -2.77 -4.64 27.13
N GLY A 61 -3.26 -3.41 26.94
CA GLY A 61 -4.68 -3.07 26.84
C GLY A 61 -5.27 -2.53 28.15
N ILE A 62 -6.55 -2.18 28.08
CA ILE A 62 -7.27 -1.55 29.19
C ILE A 62 -7.60 -2.60 30.27
N ALA A 63 -7.07 -2.43 31.49
CA ALA A 63 -7.30 -3.38 32.59
C ALA A 63 -7.90 -2.73 33.84
N TYR A 64 -7.35 -1.59 34.28
CA TYR A 64 -7.82 -0.90 35.47
C TYR A 64 -8.00 0.58 35.21
N ARG A 65 -8.89 1.19 36.00
CA ARG A 65 -9.00 2.64 36.13
C ARG A 65 -8.54 3.05 37.52
N ILE A 66 -7.90 4.21 37.57
CA ILE A 66 -7.41 4.78 38.82
C ILE A 66 -8.36 5.90 39.26
N GLY A 67 -9.33 5.53 40.07
CA GLY A 67 -10.38 6.41 40.57
C GLY A 67 -9.85 7.41 41.60
N GLU A 68 -10.49 8.58 41.67
CA GLU A 68 -10.20 9.65 42.63
C GLU A 68 -8.74 10.18 42.62
N TRP A 69 -7.95 9.79 41.61
CA TRP A 69 -6.53 10.14 41.48
C TRP A 69 -6.31 11.45 40.72
N VAL A 70 -7.07 11.68 39.66
CA VAL A 70 -6.92 12.88 38.84
C VAL A 70 -7.42 14.09 39.61
N GLN A 71 -6.50 14.97 40.02
CA GLN A 71 -6.83 16.15 40.84
C GLN A 71 -6.20 17.43 40.28
N GLY A 72 -7.04 18.36 39.84
CA GLY A 72 -6.59 19.64 39.30
C GLY A 72 -5.94 19.48 37.93
N ASN A 73 -4.82 20.18 37.74
CA ASN A 73 -4.04 20.17 36.51
C ASN A 73 -2.91 19.15 36.64
N GLU A 74 -2.87 18.16 35.75
CA GLU A 74 -1.91 17.07 35.82
C GLU A 74 -1.26 16.79 34.46
N LEU A 75 0.00 16.40 34.50
CA LEU A 75 0.74 15.94 33.33
C LEU A 75 1.16 14.50 33.54
N TYR A 76 0.75 13.65 32.61
CA TYR A 76 1.13 12.25 32.53
C TYR A 76 2.09 12.05 31.37
N LYS A 77 3.05 11.15 31.50
CA LYS A 77 3.99 10.81 30.43
C LYS A 77 4.14 9.32 30.28
N SER A 78 4.32 8.87 29.03
CA SER A 78 4.67 7.50 28.73
C SER A 78 5.87 7.42 27.80
N TYR A 79 6.77 6.50 28.07
CA TYR A 79 7.90 6.16 27.21
C TYR A 79 7.40 5.41 25.98
N LEU A 80 7.77 5.88 24.79
CA LEU A 80 7.34 5.28 23.52
C LEU A 80 8.54 5.05 22.61
N ASP A 81 8.60 3.84 22.05
CA ASP A 81 9.66 3.38 21.16
C ASP A 81 9.04 2.86 19.87
N PRO A 82 9.05 3.68 18.80
CA PRO A 82 8.58 3.27 17.49
C PRO A 82 9.16 1.95 16.97
N SER A 83 10.39 1.59 17.35
CA SER A 83 11.06 0.39 16.85
C SER A 83 10.53 -0.93 17.38
N LEU A 84 9.77 -0.89 18.48
CA LEU A 84 9.13 -2.08 19.04
C LEU A 84 7.80 -2.39 18.36
N THR A 85 7.14 -1.39 17.75
CA THR A 85 5.79 -1.54 17.20
C THR A 85 5.74 -1.37 15.67
N CYS A 86 6.55 -0.48 15.10
CA CYS A 86 6.49 -0.11 13.69
C CYS A 86 7.61 -0.76 12.87
N THR A 87 7.31 -1.13 11.61
CA THR A 87 8.33 -1.62 10.66
C THR A 87 9.10 -0.43 10.08
N ASN A 88 10.44 -0.49 10.06
CA ASN A 88 11.32 0.61 9.61
C ASN A 88 10.91 1.95 10.24
N PRO A 89 10.88 2.01 11.58
CA PRO A 89 10.19 3.06 12.34
C PRO A 89 10.75 4.46 12.07
N TYR A 90 12.06 4.57 11.85
CA TYR A 90 12.77 5.84 11.84
C TYR A 90 13.15 6.28 10.43
N PRO A 91 13.01 7.58 10.13
CA PRO A 91 12.48 8.63 11.00
C PRO A 91 10.98 8.45 11.26
N TYR A 92 10.49 8.70 12.47
CA TYR A 92 9.08 8.56 12.83
C TYR A 92 8.45 9.95 12.99
N THR A 93 7.38 10.24 12.25
CA THR A 93 6.67 11.53 12.32
C THR A 93 5.42 11.40 13.17
N ILE A 94 5.47 11.93 14.39
CA ILE A 94 4.37 11.91 15.36
C ILE A 94 3.36 13.00 14.99
N THR A 95 2.08 12.64 14.90
CA THR A 95 1.00 13.57 14.56
C THR A 95 0.03 13.79 15.72
N GLU A 96 -0.25 12.75 16.49
CA GLU A 96 -1.24 12.77 17.57
C GLU A 96 -0.78 11.93 18.76
N VAL A 97 -1.20 12.34 19.95
CA VAL A 97 -1.06 11.57 21.18
C VAL A 97 -2.45 11.24 21.70
N VAL A 98 -2.61 10.03 22.23
CA VAL A 98 -3.90 9.48 22.61
C VAL A 98 -3.84 8.95 24.03
N MET A 99 -4.80 9.38 24.85
CA MET A 99 -4.99 8.86 26.19
C MET A 99 -6.44 8.40 26.37
N PRO A 100 -6.69 7.10 26.53
CA PRO A 100 -7.96 6.59 27.00
C PRO A 100 -8.22 7.02 28.44
N LEU A 101 -9.35 7.67 28.66
CA LEU A 101 -9.80 8.13 29.97
C LEU A 101 -11.19 7.56 30.27
N TRP A 102 -11.41 7.19 31.52
CA TRP A 102 -12.73 6.77 31.99
C TRP A 102 -13.54 7.98 32.42
N PHE A 103 -14.76 8.11 31.92
CA PHE A 103 -15.70 9.14 32.36
C PHE A 103 -16.94 8.54 33.03
N PHE A 104 -17.42 9.21 34.07
CA PHE A 104 -18.62 8.79 34.80
C PHE A 104 -19.89 9.44 34.26
N SER A 105 -19.79 10.67 33.77
CA SER A 105 -20.87 11.48 33.21
C SER A 105 -20.30 12.49 32.21
N GLY A 106 -21.17 13.18 31.51
CA GLY A 106 -20.79 14.19 30.52
C GLY A 106 -20.08 15.36 31.17
N THR A 107 -19.00 15.81 30.55
CA THR A 107 -18.18 16.93 31.03
C THR A 107 -17.39 17.52 29.88
N THR A 108 -16.90 18.75 30.05
CA THR A 108 -15.86 19.31 29.19
C THR A 108 -14.50 19.08 29.86
N ILE A 109 -13.48 18.76 29.07
CA ILE A 109 -12.09 18.67 29.52
C ILE A 109 -11.22 19.61 28.70
N SER A 110 -10.18 20.18 29.32
CA SER A 110 -9.11 20.90 28.64
C SER A 110 -7.86 20.02 28.64
N VAL A 111 -7.28 19.74 27.48
CA VAL A 111 -6.11 18.87 27.34
C VAL A 111 -5.08 19.45 26.39
N SER A 112 -3.82 19.11 26.57
CA SER A 112 -2.76 19.37 25.59
C SER A 112 -1.75 18.23 25.63
N VAL A 113 -0.96 18.08 24.58
CA VAL A 113 0.04 17.00 24.49
C VAL A 113 1.40 17.57 24.14
N ASP A 114 2.45 16.92 24.63
CA ASP A 114 3.83 17.29 24.37
C ASP A 114 4.66 16.07 23.99
N ILE A 115 5.77 16.32 23.31
CA ILE A 115 6.79 15.31 22.98
C ILE A 115 8.12 15.80 23.55
N GLU A 116 8.80 14.94 24.28
CA GLU A 116 10.09 15.22 24.89
C GLU A 116 11.13 14.15 24.52
N LYS A 117 12.40 14.56 24.58
CA LYS A 117 13.51 13.61 24.52
C LYS A 117 13.52 12.69 25.74
N VAL A 118 14.17 11.54 25.55
CA VAL A 118 14.50 10.62 26.64
C VAL A 118 15.86 10.99 27.20
N ASP A 119 15.94 11.16 28.52
CA ASP A 119 17.19 11.21 29.25
C ASP A 119 17.65 9.78 29.55
N TYR A 120 18.79 9.40 28.94
CA TYR A 120 19.44 8.11 29.12
C TYR A 120 20.58 8.14 30.14
N THR A 121 20.64 9.13 31.03
CA THR A 121 21.62 9.18 32.12
C THR A 121 21.58 7.90 32.96
N ASN A 122 20.39 7.32 33.14
CA ASN A 122 20.22 5.94 33.58
C ASN A 122 19.57 5.10 32.45
N PRO A 123 20.34 4.30 31.70
CA PRO A 123 19.80 3.51 30.59
C PRO A 123 18.77 2.46 31.00
N ASP A 124 18.84 1.95 32.24
CA ASP A 124 17.91 0.94 32.77
C ASP A 124 16.58 1.57 33.25
N CYS A 125 16.50 2.90 33.30
CA CYS A 125 15.32 3.63 33.75
C CYS A 125 15.23 4.94 32.95
N PRO A 126 14.72 4.90 31.71
CA PRO A 126 14.59 6.08 30.87
C PRO A 126 13.69 7.12 31.55
N PHE A 127 14.08 8.39 31.47
CA PHE A 127 13.38 9.48 32.17
C PHE A 127 13.02 10.61 31.20
N PRO A 128 11.92 11.36 31.42
CA PRO A 128 11.62 12.53 30.60
C PRO A 128 12.72 13.59 30.71
N ASP A 129 13.30 13.98 29.57
CA ASP A 129 14.30 15.06 29.51
C ASP A 129 13.61 16.42 29.57
N THR A 130 14.36 17.44 29.98
CA THR A 130 13.98 18.85 29.91
C THR A 130 13.86 19.40 28.49
N ILE A 131 14.29 18.64 27.48
CA ILE A 131 14.25 19.05 26.07
C ILE A 131 12.91 18.65 25.44
N MET A 132 12.03 19.64 25.32
CA MET A 132 10.76 19.53 24.59
C MET A 132 10.99 19.62 23.07
N LEU A 133 10.48 18.64 22.35
CA LEU A 133 10.53 18.53 20.88
C LEU A 133 9.32 19.17 20.21
N GLY A 134 8.15 19.10 20.84
CA GLY A 134 6.92 19.70 20.33
C GLY A 134 5.80 19.71 21.35
N ILE A 135 4.77 20.49 21.10
CA ILE A 135 3.60 20.63 21.96
C ILE A 135 2.37 20.99 21.12
N SER A 136 1.18 20.68 21.63
CA SER A 136 -0.08 21.18 21.09
C SER A 136 -0.55 22.44 21.82
N SER A 137 -1.39 23.22 21.14
CA SER A 137 -2.29 24.16 21.76
C SER A 137 -3.24 23.42 22.71
N THR A 138 -3.87 24.14 23.63
CA THR A 138 -4.89 23.56 24.52
C THR A 138 -6.18 23.30 23.75
N TRP A 139 -6.63 22.05 23.80
CA TRP A 139 -7.87 21.58 23.19
C TRP A 139 -8.95 21.43 24.24
N SER A 140 -10.18 21.81 23.88
CA SER A 140 -11.36 21.60 24.71
C SER A 140 -12.27 20.57 24.07
N TYR A 141 -12.55 19.50 24.81
CA TYR A 141 -13.39 18.40 24.33
C TYR A 141 -14.65 18.26 25.17
N ASP A 142 -15.79 18.11 24.50
CA ASP A 142 -17.06 17.77 25.12
C ASP A 142 -17.25 16.25 25.14
N ILE A 143 -17.28 15.68 26.35
CA ILE A 143 -17.47 14.27 26.57
C ILE A 143 -18.97 13.98 26.72
N PRO A 144 -19.52 13.02 25.96
CA PRO A 144 -20.93 12.63 26.05
C PRO A 144 -21.34 12.18 27.46
N ASP A 145 -22.62 12.36 27.79
CA ASP A 145 -23.21 11.94 29.08
C ASP A 145 -23.49 10.44 29.14
N THR A 146 -22.45 9.65 28.87
CA THR A 146 -22.46 8.20 28.97
C THR A 146 -21.19 7.73 29.67
N THR A 147 -21.35 6.90 30.69
CA THR A 147 -20.22 6.29 31.41
C THR A 147 -19.45 5.34 30.49
N GLY A 148 -18.13 5.43 30.46
CA GLY A 148 -17.31 4.53 29.65
C GLY A 148 -15.90 5.05 29.42
N VAL A 149 -15.18 4.37 28.53
CA VAL A 149 -13.84 4.76 28.10
C VAL A 149 -13.93 5.60 26.84
N TYR A 150 -13.23 6.72 26.84
CA TYR A 150 -13.10 7.57 25.67
C TYR A 150 -11.63 7.73 25.30
N ASN A 151 -11.28 7.30 24.09
CA ASN A 151 -9.96 7.53 23.52
C ASN A 151 -9.90 8.98 23.06
N ILE A 152 -9.19 9.82 23.81
CA ILE A 152 -9.06 11.24 23.48
C ILE A 152 -7.84 11.43 22.58
N TRP A 153 -8.08 11.71 21.31
CA TRP A 153 -7.05 11.91 20.30
C TRP A 153 -6.71 13.40 20.20
N VAL A 154 -5.49 13.78 20.59
CA VAL A 154 -5.06 15.18 20.59
C VAL A 154 -3.96 15.38 19.54
N PRO A 155 -4.17 16.24 18.53
CA PRO A 155 -3.15 16.54 17.53
C PRO A 155 -2.10 17.50 18.09
N LEU A 156 -0.85 17.30 17.67
CA LEU A 156 0.21 18.28 17.84
C LEU A 156 -0.04 19.50 16.93
N ASP A 157 0.48 20.67 17.32
CA ASP A 157 0.34 21.88 16.49
C ASP A 157 1.07 21.72 15.15
N GLU A 158 2.23 21.07 15.19
CA GLU A 158 3.02 20.67 14.04
C GLU A 158 3.48 19.21 14.22
N PRO A 159 3.55 18.39 13.15
CA PRO A 159 4.09 17.04 13.24
C PRO A 159 5.56 17.03 13.71
N ILE A 160 5.92 16.07 14.57
CA ILE A 160 7.24 16.00 15.20
C ILE A 160 7.99 14.77 14.71
N VAL A 161 9.16 14.99 14.09
CA VAL A 161 10.03 13.92 13.60
C VAL A 161 11.02 13.49 14.67
N VAL A 162 11.06 12.19 14.98
CA VAL A 162 12.02 11.57 15.89
C VAL A 162 12.80 10.46 15.20
N ASN A 163 14.03 10.22 15.65
CA ASN A 163 14.89 9.12 15.15
C ASN A 163 15.33 8.18 16.29
N GLU A 164 14.68 8.30 17.44
CA GLU A 164 14.95 7.60 18.68
C GLU A 164 13.65 7.52 19.49
N PRO A 165 13.60 6.73 20.57
CA PRO A 165 12.47 6.72 21.49
C PRO A 165 12.24 8.09 22.13
N PHE A 166 11.01 8.36 22.55
CA PHE A 166 10.56 9.65 23.07
C PHE A 166 9.58 9.48 24.22
N PHE A 167 9.37 10.55 25.00
CA PHE A 167 8.26 10.62 25.94
C PHE A 167 7.09 11.38 25.31
N ALA A 168 5.90 10.80 25.35
CA ALA A 168 4.66 11.50 25.03
C ALA A 168 4.01 11.97 26.33
N GLY A 169 3.73 13.27 26.42
CA GLY A 169 2.99 13.88 27.51
C GLY A 169 1.53 14.11 27.18
N PHE A 170 0.67 13.94 28.18
CA PHE A 170 -0.74 14.24 28.14
C PHE A 170 -1.12 15.07 29.36
N PHE A 171 -1.36 16.35 29.13
CA PHE A 171 -1.82 17.29 30.13
C PHE A 171 -3.34 17.26 30.20
N ILE A 172 -3.87 17.20 31.42
CA ILE A 172 -5.29 17.28 31.73
C ILE A 172 -5.48 18.47 32.67
N GLY A 173 -6.33 19.43 32.29
CA GLY A 173 -6.59 20.63 33.06
C GLY A 173 -8.04 21.07 33.06
N ASP A 174 -8.31 22.08 33.91
CA ASP A 174 -9.61 22.77 34.04
C ASP A 174 -10.82 21.85 34.27
N ILE A 175 -10.64 20.70 34.93
CA ILE A 175 -11.76 19.84 35.25
C ILE A 175 -12.55 20.49 36.40
N SER A 176 -13.75 20.97 36.11
CA SER A 176 -14.62 21.63 37.10
C SER A 176 -14.99 20.75 38.32
N ASN A 177 -14.93 19.41 38.17
CA ASN A 177 -15.10 18.43 39.26
C ASN A 177 -14.26 17.15 39.00
N PRO A 178 -12.94 17.17 39.25
CA PRO A 178 -12.00 16.12 38.85
C PRO A 178 -12.29 14.76 39.49
N SER A 179 -12.59 14.76 40.79
CA SER A 179 -12.77 13.58 41.62
C SER A 179 -14.06 12.79 41.34
N CYS A 180 -15.00 13.36 40.58
CA CYS A 180 -16.26 12.71 40.21
C CYS A 180 -16.36 12.34 38.73
N SER A 181 -15.42 12.74 37.88
CA SER A 181 -15.68 12.82 36.44
C SER A 181 -14.71 12.05 35.57
N VAL A 182 -13.43 11.93 35.96
CA VAL A 182 -12.40 11.31 35.11
C VAL A 182 -11.50 10.36 35.89
N SER A 183 -11.01 9.31 35.23
CA SER A 183 -9.97 8.43 35.77
C SER A 183 -9.00 8.02 34.67
N VAL A 184 -7.70 8.02 35.00
CA VAL A 184 -6.68 7.46 34.11
C VAL A 184 -6.80 5.95 34.06
N ILE A 185 -6.35 5.36 32.96
CA ILE A 185 -6.45 3.94 32.69
C ILE A 185 -5.05 3.34 32.62
N THR A 186 -4.90 2.17 33.22
CA THR A 186 -3.67 1.38 33.16
C THR A 186 -3.96 -0.01 32.61
N ASP A 187 -2.90 -0.66 32.16
CA ASP A 187 -2.90 -2.10 31.95
C ASP A 187 -2.64 -2.85 33.28
N ASN A 188 -2.24 -4.12 33.18
CA ASN A 188 -1.90 -4.99 34.31
C ASN A 188 -0.42 -5.44 34.26
N ASP A 189 0.45 -4.70 33.56
CA ASP A 189 1.86 -5.03 33.49
C ASP A 189 2.60 -4.55 34.73
N THR A 190 2.77 -5.45 35.69
CA THR A 190 3.42 -5.14 36.97
C THR A 190 4.96 -5.10 36.90
N LEU A 191 5.56 -5.34 35.72
CA LEU A 191 7.02 -5.50 35.57
C LEU A 191 7.69 -4.30 34.88
N SER A 192 6.91 -3.48 34.18
CA SER A 192 7.41 -2.38 33.34
C SER A 192 7.51 -1.08 34.15
N THR A 193 8.58 -0.96 34.94
CA THR A 193 8.93 0.27 35.67
C THR A 193 9.64 1.27 34.77
N CYS A 194 9.64 2.55 35.15
CA CYS A 194 10.28 3.66 34.44
C CYS A 194 9.68 3.97 33.06
N GLU A 195 8.44 3.57 32.81
CA GLU A 195 7.76 3.82 31.54
C GLU A 195 6.59 4.79 31.65
N SER A 196 6.02 5.00 32.84
CA SER A 196 4.86 5.85 33.05
C SER A 196 5.07 6.79 34.22
N TYR A 197 5.01 8.09 33.94
CA TYR A 197 5.29 9.12 34.92
C TYR A 197 4.11 10.06 35.10
N ASN A 198 4.05 10.69 36.27
CA ASN A 198 3.20 11.84 36.53
C ASN A 198 4.01 12.92 37.24
N ILE A 199 3.76 14.18 36.91
CA ILE A 199 4.33 15.27 37.70
C ILE A 199 3.60 15.32 39.05
N TRP A 200 4.33 15.15 40.13
CA TRP A 200 3.76 15.12 41.47
C TRP A 200 3.48 16.54 41.98
N ASP A 201 4.50 17.38 41.97
CA ASP A 201 4.44 18.83 42.18
C ASP A 201 5.73 19.50 41.66
N ASP A 202 5.84 20.81 41.82
CA ASP A 202 7.00 21.62 41.39
C ASP A 202 8.26 21.38 42.23
N SER A 203 8.15 20.71 43.37
CA SER A 203 9.24 20.40 44.29
C SER A 203 9.79 18.97 44.15
N ILE A 204 8.95 18.02 43.72
CA ILE A 204 9.28 16.60 43.54
C ILE A 204 9.53 16.29 42.06
N GLY A 205 8.81 16.92 41.13
CA GLY A 205 8.92 16.64 39.71
C GLY A 205 8.23 15.33 39.30
N PHE A 206 8.77 14.65 38.28
CA PHE A 206 8.21 13.39 37.79
C PHE A 206 8.45 12.24 38.77
N VAL A 207 7.39 11.49 39.04
CA VAL A 207 7.44 10.23 39.78
C VAL A 207 6.99 9.09 38.88
N ASP A 208 7.66 7.94 38.99
CA ASP A 208 7.21 6.70 38.36
C ASP A 208 5.92 6.25 39.06
N LEU A 209 4.86 6.04 38.29
CA LEU A 209 3.56 5.66 38.83
C LEU A 209 3.54 4.29 39.49
N MET A 210 4.42 3.37 39.07
CA MET A 210 4.53 2.03 39.67
C MET A 210 5.02 2.09 41.11
N ASP A 211 5.95 3.00 41.43
CA ASP A 211 6.44 3.23 42.80
C ASP A 211 5.33 3.73 43.75
N TRP A 212 4.24 4.24 43.18
CA TRP A 212 3.08 4.78 43.90
C TRP A 212 1.85 3.85 43.84
N GLY A 213 2.07 2.59 43.46
CA GLY A 213 1.08 1.52 43.59
C GLY A 213 0.12 1.39 42.40
N PHE A 214 0.45 1.98 41.25
CA PHE A 214 -0.28 1.69 40.01
C PHE A 214 -0.12 0.20 39.65
N PRO A 215 -1.17 -0.45 39.14
CA PRO A 215 -1.15 -1.88 38.83
C PRO A 215 -0.48 -2.22 37.49
N GLY A 216 -0.09 -1.20 36.71
CA GLY A 216 0.55 -1.35 35.41
C GLY A 216 0.86 -0.02 34.74
N GLN A 217 1.28 -0.09 33.48
CA GLN A 217 1.61 1.05 32.64
C GLN A 217 0.36 1.88 32.33
N LEU A 218 0.52 3.20 32.20
CA LEU A 218 -0.54 4.04 31.65
C LEU A 218 -0.84 3.63 30.21
N VAL A 219 -2.12 3.57 29.90
CA VAL A 219 -2.56 3.50 28.52
C VAL A 219 -2.43 4.90 27.93
N LEU A 220 -1.29 5.18 27.32
CA LEU A 220 -0.94 6.44 26.67
C LEU A 220 0.00 6.14 25.50
N TYR A 221 -0.43 6.47 24.30
CA TYR A 221 0.24 6.07 23.07
C TYR A 221 0.23 7.20 22.03
N ALA A 222 1.04 7.03 20.99
CA ALA A 222 1.16 8.03 19.92
C ALA A 222 0.85 7.41 18.56
N SER A 223 0.29 8.23 17.67
CA SER A 223 0.05 7.89 16.27
C SER A 223 0.93 8.76 15.38
N GLY A 224 1.40 8.17 14.29
CA GLY A 224 2.33 8.83 13.39
C GLY A 224 2.66 8.00 12.16
N VAL A 225 3.58 8.51 11.36
CA VAL A 225 3.98 7.90 10.09
C VAL A 225 5.47 7.52 10.15
N PRO A 226 5.82 6.24 10.00
CA PRO A 226 7.22 5.82 9.89
C PRO A 226 7.78 6.16 8.50
N GLY A 227 9.02 6.64 8.47
CA GLY A 227 9.68 7.19 7.28
C GLY A 227 9.39 8.67 7.06
N GLY A 228 10.28 9.59 7.49
CA GLY A 228 10.36 10.96 6.94
C GLY A 228 10.93 12.09 7.78
N ASN A 229 11.69 13.02 7.16
CA ASN A 229 12.24 14.21 7.83
C ASN A 229 11.69 15.55 7.27
N ALA A 230 11.84 16.66 8.00
CA ALA A 230 11.36 17.99 7.58
C ALA A 230 12.12 18.59 6.36
N PHE A 231 13.10 17.87 5.82
CA PHE A 231 13.89 18.24 4.64
C PHE A 231 13.51 17.42 3.39
N GLU A 232 12.46 16.60 3.46
CA GLU A 232 12.04 15.79 2.33
C GLU A 232 11.51 16.66 1.18
N PRO A 233 12.13 16.57 -0.01
CA PRO A 233 11.65 17.24 -1.22
C PRO A 233 10.17 16.95 -1.48
N GLU A 234 9.45 17.91 -2.06
CA GLU A 234 8.09 17.66 -2.53
C GLU A 234 8.11 16.59 -3.64
N PRO A 235 7.11 15.69 -3.71
CA PRO A 235 7.04 14.69 -4.76
C PRO A 235 7.22 15.28 -6.15
N ASN A 236 7.90 14.54 -7.03
CA ASN A 236 8.10 14.93 -8.41
C ASN A 236 8.05 13.69 -9.30
N VAL A 237 6.93 13.52 -10.00
CA VAL A 237 6.66 12.37 -10.85
C VAL A 237 6.76 12.74 -12.32
N SER A 238 7.29 11.82 -13.13
CA SER A 238 7.25 11.89 -14.59
C SER A 238 6.94 10.53 -15.20
N ILE A 239 6.00 10.46 -16.13
CA ILE A 239 5.70 9.23 -16.87
C ILE A 239 6.84 8.97 -17.86
N ILE A 240 7.43 7.77 -17.79
CA ILE A 240 8.50 7.33 -18.72
C ILE A 240 7.92 6.51 -19.86
N SER A 241 6.96 5.64 -19.54
CA SER A 241 6.29 4.80 -20.52
C SER A 241 4.87 4.53 -20.04
N PRO A 242 3.86 4.56 -20.91
CA PRO A 242 3.92 4.85 -22.34
C PRO A 242 4.21 6.32 -22.65
N ASN A 243 4.48 6.66 -23.91
CA ASN A 243 4.68 8.04 -24.36
C ASN A 243 3.36 8.68 -24.79
N MET A 244 3.35 10.01 -24.83
CA MET A 244 2.23 10.77 -25.39
C MET A 244 2.00 10.38 -26.88
N ASN A 245 0.75 10.11 -27.22
CA ASN A 245 0.25 9.64 -28.52
C ASN A 245 0.60 8.19 -28.90
N ASP A 246 1.11 7.38 -27.97
CA ASP A 246 1.27 5.94 -28.23
C ASP A 246 -0.08 5.26 -28.49
N SER A 247 -0.05 4.14 -29.22
CA SER A 247 -1.19 3.22 -29.35
C SER A 247 -0.89 1.97 -28.55
N LEU A 248 -1.72 1.69 -27.54
CA LEU A 248 -1.52 0.58 -26.61
C LEU A 248 -2.43 -0.59 -26.96
N TYR A 249 -1.95 -1.82 -26.72
CA TYR A 249 -2.70 -3.04 -27.00
C TYR A 249 -2.89 -3.92 -25.77
N LYS A 250 -4.16 -4.25 -25.46
CA LYS A 250 -4.62 -5.12 -24.35
C LYS A 250 -4.18 -4.77 -22.93
N SER A 251 -2.89 -4.89 -22.64
CA SER A 251 -2.28 -4.65 -21.33
C SER A 251 -1.00 -3.87 -21.55
N THR A 252 -0.79 -2.84 -20.75
CA THR A 252 0.45 -2.07 -20.75
C THR A 252 0.97 -1.94 -19.34
N GLU A 253 2.29 -1.98 -19.20
CA GLU A 253 2.92 -1.54 -17.97
C GLU A 253 3.19 -0.04 -18.07
N ILE A 254 2.65 0.72 -17.13
CA ILE A 254 2.90 2.15 -16.99
C ILE A 254 4.08 2.30 -16.05
N TRP A 255 5.17 2.89 -16.53
CA TRP A 255 6.40 3.15 -15.80
C TRP A 255 6.53 4.63 -15.52
N ILE A 256 6.82 4.97 -14.26
CA ILE A 256 7.04 6.35 -13.85
C ILE A 256 8.36 6.48 -13.10
N ASN A 257 8.92 7.68 -13.16
CA ASN A 257 10.05 8.08 -12.34
C ASN A 257 9.58 9.01 -11.24
N GLU A 258 10.05 8.77 -10.02
CA GLU A 258 9.95 9.73 -8.92
C GLU A 258 11.36 10.30 -8.71
N ASN A 259 11.52 11.59 -9.01
CA ASN A 259 12.82 12.25 -9.11
C ASN A 259 13.03 13.33 -8.06
N SER A 260 12.14 13.45 -7.08
CA SER A 260 12.31 14.45 -6.02
C SER A 260 13.50 14.11 -5.13
N GLY A 261 13.85 12.82 -5.02
CA GLY A 261 14.79 12.33 -4.01
C GLY A 261 14.16 12.22 -2.62
N SER A 262 12.84 12.34 -2.55
CA SER A 262 12.06 12.13 -1.33
C SER A 262 12.10 10.66 -0.91
N SER A 263 12.47 10.41 0.34
CA SER A 263 12.51 9.08 0.93
C SER A 263 11.16 8.63 1.48
N ILE A 264 10.13 9.46 1.33
CA ILE A 264 8.83 9.33 2.02
C ILE A 264 7.64 9.25 1.07
N ILE A 265 7.90 8.96 -0.20
CA ILE A 265 6.83 8.68 -1.15
C ILE A 265 6.07 7.47 -0.62
N ASP A 266 4.79 7.67 -0.37
CA ASP A 266 3.89 6.69 0.23
C ASP A 266 3.37 5.75 -0.87
N TYR A 267 2.78 6.33 -1.92
CA TYR A 267 2.39 5.59 -3.11
C TYR A 267 2.33 6.46 -4.36
N VAL A 268 2.34 5.80 -5.51
CA VAL A 268 1.94 6.40 -6.78
C VAL A 268 0.63 5.78 -7.24
N SER A 269 -0.37 6.62 -7.47
CA SER A 269 -1.67 6.20 -8.03
C SER A 269 -1.68 6.39 -9.54
N PHE A 270 -2.37 5.49 -10.22
CA PHE A 270 -2.53 5.46 -11.66
C PHE A 270 -4.01 5.55 -11.98
N SER A 271 -4.37 6.44 -12.91
CA SER A 271 -5.75 6.67 -13.28
C SER A 271 -5.87 7.00 -14.76
N TYR A 272 -7.07 6.82 -15.32
CA TYR A 272 -7.38 7.17 -16.71
C TYR A 272 -8.71 7.90 -16.81
N ALA A 273 -8.88 8.70 -17.86
CA ALA A 273 -10.12 9.40 -18.17
C ALA A 273 -10.31 9.56 -19.68
N SER A 274 -11.56 9.41 -20.16
CA SER A 274 -11.98 9.87 -21.50
C SER A 274 -12.57 11.28 -21.48
N ASP A 275 -12.86 11.79 -20.29
CA ASP A 275 -13.44 13.10 -20.01
C ASP A 275 -12.70 13.75 -18.82
N SER A 276 -13.36 14.60 -18.03
CA SER A 276 -12.76 15.22 -16.84
C SER A 276 -12.77 14.33 -15.59
N ASN A 277 -13.37 13.14 -15.65
CA ASN A 277 -13.52 12.25 -14.50
C ASN A 277 -12.49 11.12 -14.56
N PHE A 278 -11.48 11.19 -13.69
CA PHE A 278 -10.46 10.15 -13.58
C PHE A 278 -10.97 8.94 -12.81
N VAL A 279 -10.72 7.75 -13.36
CA VAL A 279 -10.95 6.45 -12.73
C VAL A 279 -9.59 5.90 -12.32
N GLU A 280 -9.40 5.67 -11.02
CA GLU A 280 -8.18 5.03 -10.50
C GLU A 280 -8.15 3.54 -10.92
N ILE A 281 -7.05 3.11 -11.52
CA ILE A 281 -6.82 1.72 -11.94
C ILE A 281 -5.97 0.96 -10.93
N GLY A 282 -5.13 1.66 -10.17
CA GLY A 282 -4.39 1.05 -9.07
C GLY A 282 -3.30 1.95 -8.50
N ARG A 283 -2.54 1.39 -7.56
CA ARG A 283 -1.46 2.06 -6.82
C ARG A 283 -0.25 1.16 -6.74
N ASP A 284 0.93 1.77 -6.70
CA ASP A 284 2.19 1.13 -6.37
C ASP A 284 2.75 1.78 -5.09
N TYR A 285 2.92 0.97 -4.05
CA TYR A 285 3.36 1.36 -2.70
C TYR A 285 4.84 1.01 -2.45
N ASP A 286 5.43 0.18 -3.29
CA ASP A 286 6.77 -0.32 -3.12
C ASP A 286 7.59 0.06 -4.35
N GLY A 287 8.06 1.31 -4.36
CA GLY A 287 8.89 1.91 -5.44
C GLY A 287 10.20 1.17 -5.73
N THR A 288 10.40 -0.05 -5.23
CA THR A 288 11.50 -0.97 -5.49
C THR A 288 11.50 -1.59 -6.89
N LYS A 289 10.57 -1.23 -7.78
CA LYS A 289 10.52 -1.79 -9.13
C LYS A 289 11.73 -1.31 -9.91
N ALA A 290 12.56 -2.25 -10.33
CA ALA A 290 13.73 -1.96 -11.14
C ALA A 290 13.28 -1.58 -12.56
N PHE A 291 13.77 -0.43 -13.05
CA PHE A 291 13.65 -0.07 -14.46
C PHE A 291 14.22 -1.18 -15.35
N ARG A 292 13.39 -1.76 -16.21
CA ARG A 292 13.84 -2.65 -17.28
C ARG A 292 13.53 -1.99 -18.62
N ASP A 293 14.49 -1.25 -19.15
CA ASP A 293 14.47 -0.73 -20.52
C ASP A 293 14.69 -1.83 -21.59
N GLY A 294 14.78 -3.10 -21.18
CA GLY A 294 15.01 -4.24 -22.06
C GLY A 294 16.44 -4.36 -22.60
N VAL A 295 17.38 -3.47 -22.23
CA VAL A 295 18.75 -3.46 -22.79
C VAL A 295 19.86 -3.36 -21.72
N THR A 296 19.60 -2.84 -20.52
CA THR A 296 20.65 -2.70 -19.47
C THR A 296 20.25 -3.22 -18.08
N PRO A 297 21.20 -3.71 -17.24
CA PRO A 297 20.92 -4.10 -15.85
C PRO A 297 20.80 -2.88 -14.94
N SER A 298 19.80 -2.90 -14.06
CA SER A 298 19.41 -1.83 -13.14
C SER A 298 20.54 -1.30 -12.27
N ASN A 299 20.67 0.03 -12.19
CA ASN A 299 21.39 0.71 -11.12
C ASN A 299 20.61 1.92 -10.59
N ASN A 300 20.19 1.76 -9.32
CA ASN A 300 20.02 2.74 -8.24
C ASN A 300 19.09 3.94 -8.39
N ALA A 301 17.97 3.81 -9.10
CA ALA A 301 16.76 4.54 -8.75
C ALA A 301 15.59 3.56 -8.79
N ALA A 302 14.97 3.37 -7.64
CA ALA A 302 13.79 2.55 -7.45
C ALA A 302 12.62 3.30 -8.14
N GLY A 303 11.90 2.68 -9.09
CA GLY A 303 10.79 3.30 -9.81
C GLY A 303 9.43 2.70 -9.44
N TYR A 304 8.34 3.35 -9.87
CA TYR A 304 6.98 2.81 -9.69
C TYR A 304 6.41 2.35 -11.02
N SER A 305 5.58 1.32 -10.97
CA SER A 305 4.94 0.78 -12.15
C SER A 305 3.58 0.16 -11.86
N TYR A 306 2.69 0.19 -12.85
CA TYR A 306 1.43 -0.51 -12.78
C TYR A 306 1.09 -1.18 -14.10
N ASN A 307 0.87 -2.51 -14.06
CA ASN A 307 0.40 -3.24 -15.23
C ASN A 307 -1.12 -3.11 -15.33
N TRP A 308 -1.56 -2.30 -16.29
CA TRP A 308 -2.95 -2.04 -16.58
C TRP A 308 -3.46 -2.96 -17.70
N ASP A 309 -4.40 -3.85 -17.36
CA ASP A 309 -5.22 -4.56 -18.34
C ASP A 309 -6.44 -3.69 -18.70
N PHE A 310 -6.49 -3.22 -19.95
CA PHE A 310 -7.56 -2.39 -20.49
C PHE A 310 -8.37 -3.14 -21.55
N SER A 311 -8.32 -4.48 -21.58
CA SER A 311 -9.07 -5.30 -22.54
C SER A 311 -10.59 -5.11 -22.48
N THR A 312 -11.12 -4.60 -21.37
CA THR A 312 -12.54 -4.29 -21.19
C THR A 312 -12.88 -2.80 -21.38
N VAL A 313 -11.88 -1.94 -21.60
CA VAL A 313 -12.07 -0.51 -21.82
C VAL A 313 -12.39 -0.29 -23.29
N PRO A 314 -13.41 0.50 -23.66
CA PRO A 314 -13.71 0.78 -25.06
C PRO A 314 -12.53 1.44 -25.79
N GLU A 315 -12.35 1.12 -27.07
CA GLU A 315 -11.37 1.77 -27.95
C GLU A 315 -11.56 3.29 -27.95
N GLY A 316 -10.46 4.03 -27.94
CA GLY A 316 -10.49 5.48 -28.04
C GLY A 316 -9.27 6.19 -27.45
N THR A 317 -9.33 7.52 -27.45
CA THR A 317 -8.31 8.37 -26.83
C THR A 317 -8.62 8.58 -25.36
N TYR A 318 -7.62 8.34 -24.51
CA TYR A 318 -7.70 8.53 -23.07
C TYR A 318 -6.50 9.31 -22.55
N THR A 319 -6.73 10.05 -21.46
CA THR A 319 -5.66 10.65 -20.66
C THR A 319 -5.34 9.69 -19.52
N ILE A 320 -4.06 9.33 -19.38
CA ILE A 320 -3.53 8.63 -18.20
C ILE A 320 -2.91 9.68 -17.29
N ARG A 321 -3.24 9.62 -16.00
CA ARG A 321 -2.67 10.42 -14.94
C ARG A 321 -1.98 9.54 -13.93
N THR A 322 -0.77 9.94 -13.54
CA THR A 322 -0.07 9.35 -12.41
C THR A 322 0.15 10.41 -11.33
N THR A 323 -0.19 10.09 -10.08
CA THR A 323 -0.07 11.02 -8.96
C THR A 323 0.75 10.37 -7.86
N ALA A 324 1.92 10.93 -7.57
CA ALA A 324 2.74 10.58 -6.42
C ALA A 324 2.21 11.32 -5.18
N VAL A 325 2.08 10.58 -4.08
CA VAL A 325 1.65 11.07 -2.77
C VAL A 325 2.74 10.70 -1.77
N ASP A 326 3.14 11.65 -0.93
CA ASP A 326 4.04 11.34 0.19
C ASP A 326 3.29 11.13 1.52
N ALA A 327 4.01 10.61 2.50
CA ALA A 327 3.54 10.39 3.87
C ALA A 327 3.03 11.66 4.58
N LEU A 328 3.31 12.86 4.04
CA LEU A 328 2.81 14.15 4.56
C LEU A 328 1.56 14.63 3.80
N GLY A 329 1.07 13.87 2.83
CA GLY A 329 -0.10 14.19 2.00
C GLY A 329 0.18 15.22 0.90
N ARG A 330 1.44 15.55 0.62
CA ARG A 330 1.82 16.39 -0.53
C ARG A 330 1.75 15.54 -1.80
N THR A 331 1.40 16.18 -2.91
CA THR A 331 1.15 15.46 -4.17
C THR A 331 1.78 16.14 -5.36
N ALA A 332 2.25 15.34 -6.31
CA ALA A 332 2.58 15.79 -7.67
C ALA A 332 2.00 14.83 -8.70
N SER A 333 1.63 15.36 -9.87
CA SER A 333 1.02 14.57 -10.93
C SER A 333 1.63 14.86 -12.29
N ASP A 334 1.63 13.85 -13.16
CA ASP A 334 1.96 13.96 -14.57
C ASP A 334 0.88 13.25 -15.41
N ASP A 335 0.69 13.74 -16.63
CA ASP A 335 -0.42 13.38 -17.52
C ASP A 335 0.04 13.19 -18.95
N ILE A 336 -0.40 12.10 -19.58
CA ILE A 336 -0.22 11.87 -21.02
C ILE A 336 -1.54 11.48 -21.66
N THR A 337 -1.70 11.85 -22.93
CA THR A 337 -2.84 11.42 -23.75
C THR A 337 -2.37 10.40 -24.77
N LEU A 338 -3.11 9.30 -24.95
CA LEU A 338 -2.76 8.20 -25.83
C LEU A 338 -4.01 7.48 -26.36
N PHE A 339 -3.81 6.51 -27.26
CA PHE A 339 -4.88 5.73 -27.87
C PHE A 339 -4.88 4.29 -27.34
N LEU A 340 -6.04 3.79 -26.92
CA LEU A 340 -6.23 2.41 -26.50
C LEU A 340 -6.85 1.59 -27.62
N GLU A 341 -6.18 0.49 -27.99
CA GLU A 341 -6.60 -0.47 -29.03
C GLU A 341 -6.69 -1.88 -28.40
N PRO A 342 -7.78 -2.20 -27.68
CA PRO A 342 -7.95 -3.48 -26.99
C PRO A 342 -8.32 -4.63 -27.96
N THR A 343 -8.66 -4.32 -29.22
CA THR A 343 -9.29 -5.19 -30.22
C THR A 343 -8.29 -5.60 -31.31
N PRO A 344 -7.36 -6.56 -31.05
CA PRO A 344 -6.38 -6.95 -32.06
C PRO A 344 -7.02 -7.63 -33.28
N PRO A 345 -6.32 -7.63 -34.44
CA PRO A 345 -6.86 -8.21 -35.67
C PRO A 345 -6.77 -9.74 -35.61
N ILE A 346 -7.89 -10.38 -35.27
CA ILE A 346 -8.03 -11.84 -35.27
C ILE A 346 -8.78 -12.28 -36.51
N ALA A 347 -8.04 -12.70 -37.53
CA ALA A 347 -8.60 -13.20 -38.77
C ALA A 347 -9.18 -14.61 -38.61
N LYS A 348 -10.42 -14.81 -39.06
CA LYS A 348 -11.10 -16.12 -39.10
C LYS A 348 -11.65 -16.38 -40.51
N ILE A 349 -11.31 -17.52 -41.09
CA ILE A 349 -11.94 -17.99 -42.33
C ILE A 349 -13.34 -18.50 -41.98
N THR A 350 -14.37 -17.89 -42.57
CA THR A 350 -15.77 -18.30 -42.44
C THR A 350 -16.21 -19.15 -43.62
N THR A 351 -15.54 -19.02 -44.78
CA THR A 351 -15.76 -19.87 -45.96
C THR A 351 -14.45 -20.03 -46.73
N PRO A 352 -14.07 -21.25 -47.18
CA PRO A 352 -14.77 -22.53 -46.99
C PRO A 352 -14.70 -23.02 -45.54
N SER A 353 -15.72 -23.77 -45.12
CA SER A 353 -15.68 -24.43 -43.81
C SER A 353 -14.67 -25.58 -43.82
N LEU A 354 -14.10 -25.86 -42.64
CA LEU A 354 -13.09 -26.90 -42.48
C LEU A 354 -13.57 -28.23 -43.06
N GLY A 355 -12.77 -28.82 -43.95
CA GLY A 355 -13.04 -30.13 -44.54
C GLY A 355 -14.04 -30.15 -45.71
N THR A 356 -14.53 -28.99 -46.17
CA THR A 356 -15.38 -28.95 -47.37
C THR A 356 -14.57 -29.06 -48.65
N ASN A 357 -15.11 -29.82 -49.61
CA ASN A 357 -14.60 -29.85 -50.97
C ASN A 357 -15.16 -28.63 -51.73
N PHE A 358 -14.31 -27.99 -52.53
CA PHE A 358 -14.67 -26.83 -53.34
C PHE A 358 -14.08 -26.96 -54.75
N CYS A 359 -14.79 -26.42 -55.75
CA CYS A 359 -14.35 -26.36 -57.13
C CYS A 359 -13.83 -24.94 -57.47
N PRO A 360 -12.79 -24.78 -58.30
CA PRO A 360 -12.34 -23.45 -58.73
C PRO A 360 -13.35 -22.74 -59.67
N SER A 361 -13.59 -21.43 -59.55
CA SER A 361 -13.15 -20.49 -58.49
C SER A 361 -14.17 -20.41 -57.35
N PHE A 362 -13.69 -20.18 -56.13
CA PHE A 362 -14.51 -19.95 -54.94
C PHE A 362 -14.00 -18.72 -54.19
N ASP A 363 -14.90 -18.07 -53.45
CA ASP A 363 -14.54 -16.94 -52.59
C ASP A 363 -14.08 -17.43 -51.22
N ILE A 364 -13.03 -16.80 -50.70
CA ILE A 364 -12.61 -16.98 -49.31
C ILE A 364 -13.18 -15.83 -48.50
N LEU A 365 -14.14 -16.14 -47.64
CA LEU A 365 -14.72 -15.16 -46.73
C LEU A 365 -13.99 -15.22 -45.40
N MET A 366 -13.63 -14.05 -44.90
CA MET A 366 -12.93 -13.88 -43.64
C MET A 366 -13.64 -12.82 -42.80
N SER A 367 -13.55 -12.96 -41.48
CA SER A 367 -14.00 -11.96 -40.52
C SER A 367 -12.85 -11.60 -39.58
N SER A 368 -12.81 -10.35 -39.15
CA SER A 368 -12.01 -9.87 -38.02
C SER A 368 -12.94 -9.12 -37.08
N ASN A 369 -12.62 -9.12 -35.78
CA ASN A 369 -13.33 -8.31 -34.80
C ASN A 369 -12.74 -6.90 -34.65
N ASP A 370 -11.60 -6.64 -35.29
CA ASP A 370 -10.88 -5.36 -35.29
C ASP A 370 -11.42 -4.45 -36.42
N GLU A 371 -11.88 -3.26 -36.04
CA GLU A 371 -12.43 -2.23 -36.91
C GLU A 371 -11.38 -1.51 -37.78
N ASN A 372 -10.10 -1.58 -37.38
CA ASN A 372 -8.95 -0.86 -37.93
C ASN A 372 -8.00 -1.77 -38.74
N LEU A 373 -8.55 -2.78 -39.43
CA LEU A 373 -7.78 -3.76 -40.21
C LEU A 373 -7.01 -3.13 -41.39
N SER A 374 -5.68 -3.11 -41.34
CA SER A 374 -4.84 -2.49 -42.39
C SER A 374 -4.57 -3.38 -43.61
N SER A 375 -4.41 -4.69 -43.42
CA SER A 375 -4.15 -5.63 -44.51
C SER A 375 -4.57 -7.06 -44.15
N VAL A 376 -4.82 -7.87 -45.18
CA VAL A 376 -5.11 -9.31 -45.04
C VAL A 376 -4.17 -10.07 -45.98
N SER A 377 -3.51 -11.10 -45.46
CA SER A 377 -2.67 -12.00 -46.25
C SER A 377 -3.25 -13.42 -46.22
N LEU A 378 -3.34 -14.05 -47.39
CA LEU A 378 -3.73 -15.44 -47.51
C LEU A 378 -2.54 -16.30 -47.93
N ALA A 379 -2.36 -17.40 -47.24
CA ALA A 379 -1.41 -18.45 -47.59
C ALA A 379 -2.14 -19.78 -47.77
N TYR A 380 -1.66 -20.61 -48.70
CA TYR A 380 -2.11 -21.98 -48.85
C TYR A 380 -0.91 -22.93 -48.76
N LYS A 381 -1.13 -24.11 -48.20
CA LYS A 381 -0.16 -25.21 -48.21
C LYS A 381 -0.84 -26.43 -48.79
N ARG A 382 -0.21 -27.07 -49.78
CA ARG A 382 -0.67 -28.38 -50.28
C ARG A 382 -0.48 -29.40 -49.16
N SER A 383 -1.53 -30.15 -48.82
CA SER A 383 -1.41 -31.26 -47.88
C SER A 383 -0.41 -32.29 -48.42
N GLU A 384 0.50 -32.75 -47.55
CA GLU A 384 1.31 -33.94 -47.81
C GLU A 384 0.35 -35.14 -47.92
N PRO A 385 0.42 -35.96 -48.98
CA PRO A 385 -0.46 -37.11 -49.16
C PRO A 385 0.07 -38.29 -48.32
N ASN A 386 0.09 -38.15 -46.99
CA ASN A 386 0.31 -39.29 -46.12
C ASN A 386 -1.01 -40.03 -45.93
N PHE A 387 -1.15 -41.18 -46.59
CA PHE A 387 -2.30 -42.06 -46.44
C PHE A 387 -1.83 -43.40 -45.87
N SER A 388 -2.56 -43.91 -44.88
CA SER A 388 -2.46 -45.31 -44.44
C SER A 388 -3.65 -46.06 -45.02
N VAL A 389 -3.37 -47.10 -45.82
CA VAL A 389 -4.39 -48.09 -46.19
C VAL A 389 -4.25 -49.23 -45.20
N ASN A 390 -5.31 -49.54 -44.46
CA ASN A 390 -5.35 -50.78 -43.70
C ASN A 390 -5.37 -51.93 -44.70
N ALA A 391 -4.29 -52.73 -44.75
CA ALA A 391 -4.26 -53.91 -45.60
C ALA A 391 -5.35 -54.89 -45.14
N GLN A 392 -6.37 -55.12 -45.98
CA GLN A 392 -7.29 -56.23 -45.74
C GLN A 392 -6.52 -57.54 -45.90
N THR A 393 -6.59 -58.40 -44.88
CA THR A 393 -6.07 -59.76 -44.96
C THR A 393 -6.96 -60.54 -45.91
N LEU A 394 -6.50 -60.76 -47.14
CA LEU A 394 -7.17 -61.68 -48.06
C LEU A 394 -6.84 -63.12 -47.66
N LEU A 395 -7.85 -63.99 -47.64
CA LEU A 395 -7.66 -65.44 -47.53
C LEU A 395 -7.02 -65.92 -48.85
N LEU A 396 -5.69 -66.02 -48.87
CA LEU A 396 -4.92 -66.57 -49.99
C LEU A 396 -5.00 -68.11 -49.96
N SER A 397 -6.06 -68.71 -50.50
CA SER A 397 -6.09 -70.17 -50.72
C SER A 397 -5.74 -70.59 -52.15
N ASP A 398 -5.85 -69.69 -53.15
CA ASP A 398 -5.87 -70.14 -54.55
C ASP A 398 -4.61 -69.75 -55.37
N PHE A 399 -3.70 -68.94 -54.82
CA PHE A 399 -2.52 -68.45 -55.57
C PHE A 399 -1.16 -68.64 -54.87
N GLY A 400 -1.14 -69.16 -53.64
CA GLY A 400 0.10 -69.41 -52.88
C GLY A 400 0.84 -68.16 -52.39
N ASP A 401 1.77 -68.33 -51.44
CA ASP A 401 2.42 -67.27 -50.66
C ASP A 401 3.20 -66.23 -51.50
N TYR A 402 3.47 -66.53 -52.78
CA TYR A 402 4.31 -65.72 -53.66
C TYR A 402 3.60 -64.53 -54.35
N PHE A 403 2.25 -64.47 -54.36
CA PHE A 403 1.50 -63.40 -55.07
C PHE A 403 0.86 -62.36 -54.15
N SER A 404 1.00 -62.50 -52.83
CA SER A 404 0.42 -61.61 -51.82
C SER A 404 0.88 -60.15 -51.97
N SER A 405 2.13 -59.92 -52.34
CA SER A 405 2.70 -58.58 -52.55
C SER A 405 2.14 -57.86 -53.78
N ALA A 406 1.94 -58.59 -54.89
CA ALA A 406 1.39 -58.03 -56.13
C ALA A 406 -0.10 -57.66 -55.97
N ILE A 407 -0.87 -58.51 -55.28
CA ILE A 407 -2.29 -58.24 -54.99
C ILE A 407 -2.42 -57.05 -54.04
N ALA A 408 -1.63 -57.00 -52.97
CA ALA A 408 -1.62 -55.86 -52.05
C ALA A 408 -1.24 -54.55 -52.75
N ALA A 409 -0.24 -54.58 -53.65
CA ALA A 409 0.13 -53.43 -54.46
C ALA A 409 -1.01 -53.00 -55.41
N SER A 410 -1.69 -53.95 -56.04
CA SER A 410 -2.83 -53.66 -56.94
C SER A 410 -4.02 -53.04 -56.21
N LEU A 411 -4.34 -53.51 -55.00
CA LEU A 411 -5.41 -52.94 -54.16
C LEU A 411 -5.06 -51.53 -53.66
N ALA A 412 -3.79 -51.31 -53.28
CA ALA A 412 -3.32 -49.98 -52.91
C ALA A 412 -3.41 -49.00 -54.08
N LEU A 413 -3.04 -49.45 -55.30
CA LEU A 413 -3.17 -48.66 -56.52
C LEU A 413 -4.63 -48.38 -56.88
N GLN A 414 -5.52 -49.37 -56.77
CA GLN A 414 -6.95 -49.18 -57.04
C GLN A 414 -7.61 -48.23 -56.04
N ALA A 415 -7.28 -48.33 -54.74
CA ALA A 415 -7.75 -47.40 -53.73
C ALA A 415 -7.26 -45.95 -53.97
N LEU A 416 -6.08 -45.79 -54.58
CA LEU A 416 -5.56 -44.48 -55.00
C LEU A 416 -6.32 -43.95 -56.23
N ALA A 417 -6.61 -44.82 -57.20
CA ALA A 417 -7.37 -44.51 -58.41
C ALA A 417 -8.80 -44.06 -58.10
N ASP A 418 -9.52 -44.83 -57.27
CA ASP A 418 -10.92 -44.54 -56.91
C ASP A 418 -11.10 -43.21 -56.16
N ARG A 419 -10.00 -42.61 -55.66
CA ARG A 419 -9.97 -41.30 -54.99
C ARG A 419 -9.40 -40.16 -55.86
N GLY A 420 -9.25 -40.39 -57.16
CA GLY A 420 -8.88 -39.37 -58.15
C GLY A 420 -7.38 -39.03 -58.20
N ASN A 421 -6.49 -39.89 -57.69
CA ASN A 421 -5.03 -39.69 -57.76
C ASN A 421 -4.39 -40.30 -59.02
N ASP A 422 -4.89 -39.93 -60.21
CA ASP A 422 -4.44 -40.49 -61.50
C ASP A 422 -2.97 -40.19 -61.81
N TYR A 423 -2.41 -39.12 -61.22
CA TYR A 423 -1.05 -38.65 -61.50
C TYR A 423 0.05 -39.58 -60.94
N LEU A 424 -0.23 -40.33 -59.88
CA LEU A 424 0.74 -41.24 -59.26
C LEU A 424 0.85 -42.59 -59.99
N MET A 425 -0.11 -42.94 -60.84
CA MET A 425 -0.13 -44.23 -61.56
C MET A 425 0.68 -44.23 -62.86
N LEU A 426 1.02 -43.06 -63.42
CA LEU A 426 1.71 -42.94 -64.71
C LEU A 426 3.24 -43.10 -64.65
N ARG A 427 3.86 -43.06 -63.47
CA ARG A 427 5.34 -43.13 -63.33
C ARG A 427 5.92 -44.53 -63.10
N GLY A 428 5.10 -45.58 -63.18
CA GLY A 428 5.53 -46.97 -62.94
C GLY A 428 6.02 -47.76 -64.15
N VAL A 429 5.89 -47.25 -65.39
CA VAL A 429 6.30 -48.01 -66.59
C VAL A 429 7.66 -47.56 -67.09
N ILE A 430 8.73 -48.04 -66.45
CA ILE A 430 10.04 -48.17 -67.11
C ILE A 430 10.18 -49.67 -67.44
N PRO A 431 10.16 -50.09 -68.73
CA PRO A 431 10.38 -51.48 -69.06
C PRO A 431 11.78 -51.87 -68.60
N LEU A 432 11.90 -52.92 -67.79
CA LEU A 432 13.19 -53.52 -67.48
C LEU A 432 13.84 -53.95 -68.80
N SER A 433 14.95 -53.31 -69.16
CA SER A 433 15.83 -53.78 -70.23
C SER A 433 16.34 -55.17 -69.85
N PRO A 434 16.29 -56.17 -70.76
CA PRO A 434 16.93 -57.45 -70.50
C PRO A 434 18.43 -57.24 -70.55
N ARG A 435 19.14 -57.48 -69.44
CA ARG A 435 20.61 -57.65 -69.48
C ARG A 435 20.92 -59.12 -69.73
N GLN A 436 21.97 -59.34 -70.54
CA GLN A 436 22.61 -60.64 -70.81
C GLN A 436 22.93 -61.40 -69.53
#